data_AF-F6CYI7-F1
#
_entry.id   AF-F6CYI7-F1
#
_cell.length_a   1.000
_cell.length_b   1.000
_cell.length_c   1.000
_cell.angle_alpha   90.00
_cell.angle_beta   90.00
_cell.angle_gamma   90.00
#
_symmetry.space_group_name_H-M   'P 1'
#
loop_
_entity.id
_entity.type
_entity.pdbx_description
1 polymer ?
#
loop_
_entity_poly.entity_id
_entity_poly.type
_entity_poly.pdbx_seq_one_letter_code
_entity_poly.pdbx_strand_id
1 'polypeptide(L)'
;MPTINVTVPLTPSYNSAYNHLVVIESESINLSIDLKEGTHTYTSSYQTVGTLKYFAVPRLEAAIRFTYTYNSSEDVLEVYGNDFVAADKSTCLLTKPAKSNQICYQHTYKNDLAPCGKNPNWNYSLQYTPGLPSLLTNTIRSANEKIIAAAKSVCKIVRIHTPPPQLDTIEDTHKWMNMHSEDGAFLGVYDPEKEYPEGTLMTNHIESTWGGVVFFNKNEHIANVIGSTPDPKLPGSKPWIELWERQFGLEDECTSHNWASGNAFPCNDHDKKNSRWSCYFRASSETYA
;
A
#
# COMPACT_ATOMS: atom_id res chain seq x y z
N MET A 1 -0.87 5.44 25.30
CA MET A 1 -0.67 5.57 23.84
C MET A 1 0.21 4.41 23.43
N PRO A 2 -0.15 3.63 22.39
CA PRO A 2 0.73 2.57 21.90
C PRO A 2 1.98 3.17 21.24
N THR A 3 3.11 2.49 21.41
CA THR A 3 4.41 2.90 20.85
C THR A 3 4.98 1.76 20.02
N ILE A 4 5.15 1.98 18.71
CA ILE A 4 5.81 1.01 17.82
C ILE A 4 7.31 1.08 18.09
N ASN A 5 7.90 -0.01 18.58
CA ASN A 5 9.35 -0.15 18.78
C ASN A 5 9.88 -1.24 17.86
N VAL A 6 10.77 -0.90 16.92
CA VAL A 6 11.21 -1.84 15.88
C VAL A 6 12.61 -1.52 15.33
N THR A 7 13.43 -2.54 15.13
CA THR A 7 14.71 -2.44 14.40
C THR A 7 14.50 -2.77 12.92
N VAL A 8 14.68 -1.79 12.05
CA VAL A 8 14.50 -1.93 10.59
C VAL A 8 15.82 -1.78 9.84
N PRO A 9 16.02 -2.46 8.70
CA PRO A 9 17.16 -2.17 7.84
C PRO A 9 16.97 -0.77 7.22
N LEU A 10 18.04 0.03 7.21
CA LEU A 10 18.04 1.39 6.66
C LEU A 10 18.70 1.41 5.27
N THR A 11 19.82 0.72 5.11
CA THR A 11 20.54 0.59 3.84
C THR A 11 21.07 -0.83 3.62
N PRO A 12 21.18 -1.29 2.36
CA PRO A 12 21.93 -2.49 2.00
C PRO A 12 23.43 -2.20 1.97
N SER A 13 24.26 -3.24 2.10
CA SER A 13 25.66 -3.13 1.66
C SER A 13 25.70 -2.96 0.14
N TYR A 14 26.44 -1.96 -0.33
CA TYR A 14 26.69 -1.72 -1.75
C TYR A 14 28.10 -1.18 -1.98
N ASN A 15 28.75 -1.64 -3.05
CA ASN A 15 30.03 -1.10 -3.47
C ASN A 15 30.05 -0.99 -5.00
N SER A 16 30.09 0.23 -5.52
CA SER A 16 30.08 0.47 -6.97
C SER A 16 31.34 -0.12 -7.62
N ALA A 17 31.16 -1.00 -8.61
CA ALA A 17 32.26 -1.56 -9.40
C ALA A 17 33.14 -0.49 -10.08
N TYR A 18 32.58 0.69 -10.32
CA TYR A 18 33.28 1.86 -10.85
C TYR A 18 34.10 2.57 -9.76
N ASN A 19 35.29 2.04 -9.46
CA ASN A 19 36.33 2.71 -8.64
C ASN A 19 35.84 3.21 -7.26
N HIS A 20 34.89 2.51 -6.62
CA HIS A 20 34.32 2.89 -5.33
C HIS A 20 33.74 4.33 -5.31
N LEU A 21 33.13 4.76 -6.43
CA LEU A 21 32.36 6.02 -6.54
C LEU A 21 31.33 6.18 -5.41
N VAL A 22 30.61 5.09 -5.13
CA VAL A 22 29.56 4.99 -4.12
C VAL A 22 29.80 3.72 -3.31
N VAL A 23 29.99 3.88 -2.00
CA VAL A 23 30.04 2.78 -1.05
C VAL A 23 28.96 3.02 -0.02
N ILE A 24 28.12 2.02 0.23
CA ILE A 24 27.04 2.05 1.22
C ILE A 24 27.25 0.87 2.17
N GLU A 25 27.18 1.16 3.46
CA GLU A 25 27.30 0.19 4.53
C GLU A 25 25.91 -0.35 4.88
N SER A 26 25.85 -1.62 5.31
CA SER A 26 24.58 -2.27 5.65
C SER A 26 24.12 -1.83 7.03
N GLU A 27 23.30 -0.78 7.09
CA GLU A 27 22.87 -0.19 8.37
C GLU A 27 21.45 -0.60 8.78
N SER A 28 21.19 -0.54 10.08
CA SER A 28 19.87 -0.74 10.67
C SER A 28 19.59 0.32 11.72
N ILE A 29 18.34 0.76 11.80
CA ILE A 29 17.90 1.81 12.71
C ILE A 29 16.82 1.30 13.65
N ASN A 30 16.95 1.67 14.93
CA ASN A 30 15.91 1.48 15.92
C ASN A 30 14.91 2.64 15.82
N LEU A 31 13.66 2.32 15.51
CA LEU A 31 12.54 3.25 15.51
C LEU A 31 11.75 3.08 16.80
N SER A 32 11.36 4.22 17.39
CA SER A 32 10.40 4.30 18.48
C SER A 32 9.40 5.38 18.07
N ILE A 33 8.14 5.00 17.86
CA ILE A 33 7.08 5.87 17.36
C ILE A 33 5.89 5.83 18.31
N ASP A 34 5.69 6.91 19.06
CA ASP A 34 4.46 7.12 19.84
C ASP A 34 3.31 7.45 18.89
N LEU A 35 2.27 6.62 18.91
CA LEU A 35 1.09 6.80 18.07
C LEU A 35 0.18 7.88 18.65
N LYS A 36 -0.17 8.85 17.79
CA LYS A 36 -1.00 10.02 18.12
C LYS A 36 -2.26 10.03 17.27
N GLU A 37 -3.35 10.52 17.85
CA GLU A 37 -4.65 10.67 17.18
C GLU A 37 -4.54 11.43 15.86
N GLY A 38 -5.23 10.95 14.82
CA GLY A 38 -5.23 11.53 13.47
C GLY A 38 -4.08 11.04 12.59
N THR A 39 -3.81 11.76 11.50
CA THR A 39 -2.78 11.41 10.49
C THR A 39 -1.45 12.09 10.80
N HIS A 40 -0.36 11.31 10.82
CA HIS A 40 0.99 11.78 11.11
C HIS A 40 2.02 11.17 10.15
N THR A 41 3.05 11.95 9.83
CA THR A 41 4.24 11.46 9.13
C THR A 41 5.43 11.45 10.07
N TYR A 42 6.00 10.28 10.32
CA TYR A 42 7.24 10.12 11.06
C TYR A 42 8.42 10.20 10.08
N THR A 43 9.53 10.81 10.51
CA THR A 43 10.82 10.76 9.81
C THR A 43 11.92 10.55 10.83
N SER A 44 12.78 9.56 10.62
CA SER A 44 13.91 9.30 11.51
C SER A 44 14.98 10.39 11.41
N SER A 45 15.84 10.49 12.42
CA SER A 45 17.12 11.20 12.28
C SER A 45 17.92 10.64 11.10
N TYR A 46 18.65 11.52 10.41
CA TYR A 46 19.62 11.12 9.39
C TYR A 46 20.84 10.47 10.05
N GLN A 47 21.31 9.36 9.48
CA GLN A 47 22.55 8.68 9.87
C GLN A 47 23.52 8.63 8.69
N THR A 48 24.82 8.63 8.95
CA THR A 48 25.81 8.36 7.90
C THR A 48 25.78 6.86 7.59
N VAL A 49 25.62 6.52 6.31
CA VAL A 49 25.45 5.13 5.83
C VAL A 49 26.43 4.75 4.72
N GLY A 50 27.42 5.60 4.44
CA GLY A 50 28.34 5.38 3.33
C GLY A 50 29.10 6.62 2.88
N THR A 51 29.78 6.49 1.74
CA THR A 51 30.67 7.51 1.19
C THR A 51 30.42 7.78 -0.30
N LEU A 52 30.69 9.02 -0.70
CA LEU A 52 30.53 9.52 -2.08
C LEU A 52 31.85 10.14 -2.54
N LYS A 53 32.63 9.40 -3.33
CA LYS A 53 34.09 9.63 -3.50
C LYS A 53 34.50 11.02 -3.98
N TYR A 54 33.71 11.66 -4.84
CA TYR A 54 34.04 12.94 -5.46
C TYR A 54 33.27 14.14 -4.88
N PHE A 55 32.64 13.98 -3.72
CA PHE A 55 32.00 15.08 -3.00
C PHE A 55 32.98 15.77 -2.04
N ALA A 56 32.86 17.10 -1.92
CA ALA A 56 33.63 17.89 -0.96
C ALA A 56 33.40 17.45 0.51
N VAL A 57 32.24 16.87 0.81
CA VAL A 57 31.99 16.09 2.03
C VAL A 57 31.58 14.68 1.59
N PRO A 58 32.50 13.69 1.61
CA PRO A 58 32.28 12.39 0.98
C PRO A 58 31.46 11.45 1.86
N ARG A 59 30.32 11.90 2.38
CA ARG A 59 29.40 11.11 3.21
C ARG A 59 28.00 11.06 2.60
N LEU A 60 27.41 9.87 2.58
CA LEU A 60 26.01 9.64 2.28
C LEU A 60 25.23 9.56 3.60
N GLU A 61 24.14 10.30 3.70
CA GLU A 61 23.23 10.29 4.84
C GLU A 61 21.88 9.67 4.44
N ALA A 62 21.30 8.84 5.31
CA ALA A 62 19.98 8.23 5.09
C ALA A 62 19.05 8.38 6.29
N ALA A 63 17.74 8.43 6.03
CA ALA A 63 16.66 8.41 7.01
C ALA A 63 15.46 7.64 6.43
N ILE A 64 14.58 7.13 7.29
CA ILE A 64 13.31 6.50 6.88
C ILE A 64 12.12 7.39 7.23
N ARG A 65 11.17 7.51 6.30
CA ARG A 65 9.88 8.19 6.48
C ARG A 65 8.74 7.19 6.31
N PHE A 66 7.71 7.31 7.13
CA PHE A 66 6.43 6.63 6.91
C PHE A 66 5.27 7.50 7.40
N THR A 67 4.08 7.26 6.87
CA THR A 67 2.84 7.97 7.24
C THR A 67 1.84 6.96 7.81
N TYR A 68 1.09 7.37 8.83
CA TYR A 68 0.03 6.57 9.45
C TYR A 68 -1.16 7.45 9.82
N THR A 69 -2.33 6.84 9.99
CA THR A 69 -3.50 7.43 10.68
C THR A 69 -3.84 6.56 11.88
N TYR A 70 -4.06 7.13 13.06
CA TYR A 70 -4.43 6.38 14.26
C TYR A 70 -5.69 6.94 14.89
N ASN A 71 -6.68 6.07 15.10
CA ASN A 71 -7.90 6.35 15.86
C ASN A 71 -7.80 5.66 17.22
N SER A 72 -7.58 6.43 18.27
CA SER A 72 -7.41 5.95 19.65
C SER A 72 -8.71 5.50 20.33
N SER A 73 -9.88 5.89 19.80
CA SER A 73 -11.17 5.44 20.33
C SER A 73 -11.54 4.01 19.89
N GLU A 74 -11.08 3.60 18.71
CA GLU A 74 -11.26 2.24 18.18
C GLU A 74 -10.01 1.35 18.32
N ASP A 75 -8.86 1.95 18.65
CA ASP A 75 -7.50 1.38 18.57
C ASP A 75 -7.18 0.80 17.18
N VAL A 76 -7.47 1.61 16.16
CA VAL A 76 -7.26 1.32 14.74
C VAL A 76 -6.08 2.13 14.23
N LEU A 77 -5.09 1.44 13.66
CA LEU A 77 -3.98 2.05 12.92
C LEU A 77 -4.12 1.77 11.42
N GLU A 78 -4.03 2.81 10.61
CA GLU A 78 -4.00 2.74 9.15
C GLU A 78 -2.60 3.07 8.63
N VAL A 79 -2.05 2.19 7.79
CA VAL A 79 -0.67 2.24 7.25
C VAL A 79 -0.64 1.87 5.78
N TYR A 80 0.45 2.16 5.06
CA TYR A 80 0.54 1.96 3.61
C TYR A 80 1.41 0.75 3.26
N GLY A 81 0.83 -0.21 2.54
CA GLY A 81 1.48 -1.44 2.10
C GLY A 81 2.50 -1.19 0.99
N ASN A 82 3.39 -2.17 0.77
CA ASN A 82 4.56 -2.01 -0.08
C ASN A 82 4.25 -1.64 -1.54
N ASP A 83 3.14 -2.12 -2.09
CA ASP A 83 2.76 -1.92 -3.49
C ASP A 83 1.68 -0.84 -3.68
N PHE A 84 1.30 -0.10 -2.62
CA PHE A 84 0.36 1.01 -2.72
C PHE A 84 1.05 2.28 -3.22
N VAL A 85 0.58 2.82 -4.35
CA VAL A 85 1.20 3.96 -5.02
C VAL A 85 0.66 5.28 -4.45
N ALA A 86 1.32 5.81 -3.42
CA ALA A 86 1.08 7.15 -2.90
C ALA A 86 2.41 7.80 -2.47
N ALA A 87 2.88 8.79 -3.22
CA ALA A 87 4.22 9.39 -3.04
C ALA A 87 4.40 10.20 -1.74
N ASP A 88 3.29 10.68 -1.16
CA ASP A 88 3.24 11.40 0.13
C ASP A 88 3.06 10.47 1.33
N LYS A 89 2.44 9.29 1.13
CA LYS A 89 2.02 8.39 2.23
C LYS A 89 2.80 7.09 2.34
N SER A 90 3.32 6.56 1.24
CA SER A 90 4.10 5.32 1.24
C SER A 90 5.41 5.47 2.02
N THR A 91 5.83 4.37 2.64
CA THR A 91 7.10 4.28 3.34
C THR A 91 8.24 4.52 2.37
N CYS A 92 9.20 5.35 2.76
CA CYS A 92 10.20 5.92 1.87
C CYS A 92 11.56 5.99 2.55
N LEU A 93 12.59 5.54 1.83
CA LEU A 93 13.98 5.83 2.17
C LEU A 93 14.35 7.21 1.63
N LEU A 94 14.88 8.06 2.50
CA LEU A 94 15.42 9.37 2.18
C LEU A 94 16.95 9.22 2.11
N THR A 95 17.60 9.58 1.00
CA THR A 95 19.07 9.63 0.93
C THR A 95 19.55 10.98 0.42
N LYS A 96 20.66 11.48 0.98
CA LYS A 96 21.26 12.76 0.56
C LYS A 96 22.77 12.79 0.82
N PRO A 97 23.56 13.56 0.05
CA PRO A 97 24.91 13.93 0.45
C PRO A 97 24.89 14.74 1.75
N ALA A 98 25.85 14.49 2.63
CA ALA A 98 26.01 15.27 3.86
C ALA A 98 26.18 16.77 3.54
N LYS A 99 25.51 17.61 4.34
CA LYS A 99 25.37 19.08 4.13
C LYS A 99 24.67 19.51 2.82
N SER A 100 24.00 18.61 2.10
CA SER A 100 23.10 18.98 1.00
C SER A 100 21.63 18.98 1.44
N ASN A 101 20.83 19.84 0.81
CA ASN A 101 19.37 19.84 0.90
C ASN A 101 18.71 19.00 -0.21
N GLN A 102 19.50 18.40 -1.10
CA GLN A 102 19.00 17.62 -2.23
C GLN A 102 18.74 16.17 -1.78
N ILE A 103 17.48 15.87 -1.51
CA ILE A 103 17.03 14.56 -1.03
C ILE A 103 16.55 13.72 -2.22
N CYS A 104 17.02 12.48 -2.27
CA CYS A 104 16.42 11.41 -3.06
C CYS A 104 15.39 10.66 -2.22
N TYR A 105 14.27 10.35 -2.85
CA TYR A 105 13.17 9.57 -2.28
C TYR A 105 13.12 8.23 -3.01
N GLN A 106 13.17 7.13 -2.27
CA GLN A 106 12.95 5.77 -2.78
C GLN A 106 11.76 5.16 -2.03
N HIS A 107 10.63 5.02 -2.73
CA HIS A 107 9.43 4.41 -2.15
C HIS A 107 9.46 2.88 -2.25
N THR A 108 8.52 2.22 -1.57
CA THR A 108 8.38 0.75 -1.54
C THR A 108 7.82 0.14 -2.83
N TYR A 109 7.07 0.91 -3.62
CA TYR A 109 6.37 0.40 -4.81
C TYR A 109 7.31 0.30 -6.01
N LYS A 110 7.15 -0.76 -6.82
CA LYS A 110 8.13 -1.14 -7.86
C LYS A 110 8.25 -0.12 -9.00
N ASN A 111 7.16 0.58 -9.32
CA ASN A 111 7.08 1.56 -10.40
C ASN A 111 7.29 3.00 -9.89
N ASP A 112 8.23 3.20 -8.97
CA ASP A 112 8.63 4.55 -8.56
C ASP A 112 9.32 5.25 -9.74
N LEU A 113 8.56 6.11 -10.43
CA LEU A 113 9.02 6.95 -11.55
C LEU A 113 9.68 8.25 -11.07
N ALA A 114 9.74 8.49 -9.76
CA ALA A 114 10.41 9.64 -9.15
C ALA A 114 11.73 9.32 -8.40
N PRO A 115 12.60 8.36 -8.83
CA PRO A 115 13.79 7.99 -8.09
C PRO A 115 14.89 9.04 -8.34
N CYS A 116 14.77 10.16 -7.64
CA CYS A 116 15.73 11.26 -7.61
C CYS A 116 16.07 11.96 -8.94
N GLY A 117 15.28 11.75 -10.00
CA GLY A 117 15.60 12.11 -11.40
C GLY A 117 15.85 13.59 -11.75
N LYS A 118 15.94 14.50 -10.77
CA LYS A 118 16.30 15.92 -10.95
C LYS A 118 17.46 16.39 -10.07
N ASN A 119 18.07 15.52 -9.26
CA ASN A 119 19.24 15.87 -8.44
C ASN A 119 20.53 15.67 -9.25
N PRO A 120 21.25 16.73 -9.65
CA PRO A 120 22.47 16.60 -10.46
C PRO A 120 23.66 16.06 -9.68
N ASN A 121 23.61 16.09 -8.35
CA ASN A 121 24.74 15.71 -7.50
C ASN A 121 24.64 14.26 -7.05
N TRP A 122 23.50 13.84 -6.49
CA TRP A 122 23.27 12.47 -6.00
C TRP A 122 22.04 11.86 -6.67
N ASN A 123 22.24 10.75 -7.37
CA ASN A 123 21.16 9.94 -7.93
C ASN A 123 21.67 8.50 -8.03
N TYR A 124 20.92 7.54 -7.48
CA TYR A 124 21.25 6.12 -7.50
C TYR A 124 20.74 5.38 -8.74
N SER A 125 19.96 6.04 -9.60
CA SER A 125 19.46 5.53 -10.89
C SER A 125 20.40 5.81 -12.07
N LEU A 126 21.70 5.99 -11.81
CA LEU A 126 22.72 6.24 -12.83
C LEU A 126 23.39 4.94 -13.28
N GLN A 127 23.95 4.93 -14.49
CA GLN A 127 24.71 3.81 -15.05
C GLN A 127 25.91 3.37 -14.18
N TYR A 128 26.40 4.25 -13.30
CA TYR A 128 27.53 3.99 -12.39
C TYR A 128 27.12 3.32 -11.08
N THR A 129 25.82 3.15 -10.82
CA THR A 129 25.26 2.47 -9.65
C THR A 129 24.34 1.31 -10.05
N PRO A 130 24.81 0.36 -10.91
CA PRO A 130 23.98 -0.75 -11.38
C PRO A 130 23.48 -1.60 -10.20
N GLY A 131 22.21 -2.00 -10.26
CA GLY A 131 21.53 -2.80 -9.24
C GLY A 131 21.18 -2.06 -7.94
N LEU A 132 21.75 -0.88 -7.68
CA LEU A 132 21.50 -0.13 -6.45
C LEU A 132 20.02 0.25 -6.24
N PRO A 133 19.25 0.73 -7.24
CA PRO A 133 17.83 1.05 -7.04
C PRO A 133 17.05 -0.15 -6.49
N SER A 134 17.22 -1.33 -7.10
CA SER A 134 16.54 -2.56 -6.69
C SER A 134 16.93 -3.01 -5.28
N LEU A 135 18.20 -2.85 -4.90
CA LEU A 135 18.65 -3.14 -3.54
C LEU A 135 18.01 -2.19 -2.52
N LEU A 136 18.00 -0.88 -2.78
CA LEU A 136 17.35 0.12 -1.93
C LEU A 136 15.84 -0.12 -1.81
N THR A 137 15.16 -0.44 -2.91
CA THR A 137 13.73 -0.82 -2.93
C THR A 137 13.46 -2.05 -2.06
N ASN A 138 14.27 -3.10 -2.18
CA ASN A 138 14.12 -4.31 -1.35
C ASN A 138 14.37 -4.01 0.14
N THR A 139 15.36 -3.17 0.46
CA THR A 139 15.62 -2.72 1.83
C THR A 139 14.43 -1.98 2.43
N ILE A 140 13.87 -0.97 1.72
CA ILE A 140 12.74 -0.19 2.26
C ILE A 140 11.45 -1.01 2.34
N ARG A 141 11.23 -1.97 1.44
CA ARG A 141 10.12 -2.93 1.52
C ARG A 141 10.21 -3.81 2.78
N SER A 142 11.40 -4.35 3.08
CA SER A 142 11.63 -5.12 4.29
C SER A 142 11.51 -4.27 5.57
N ALA A 143 11.92 -3.00 5.51
CA ALA A 143 11.71 -2.06 6.61
C ALA A 143 10.22 -1.82 6.88
N ASN A 144 9.42 -1.59 5.85
CA ASN A 144 7.98 -1.40 5.97
C ASN A 144 7.27 -2.65 6.50
N GLU A 145 7.63 -3.84 6.01
CA GLU A 145 7.12 -5.13 6.52
C GLU A 145 7.37 -5.29 8.03
N LYS A 146 8.57 -4.90 8.50
CA LYS A 146 8.89 -4.91 9.95
C LYS A 146 8.10 -3.87 10.75
N ILE A 147 7.90 -2.66 10.22
CA ILE A 147 7.06 -1.62 10.87
C ILE A 147 5.63 -2.13 11.01
N ILE A 148 5.07 -2.69 9.93
CA ILE A 148 3.74 -3.29 9.89
C ILE A 148 3.63 -4.47 10.87
N ALA A 149 4.63 -5.35 10.94
CA ALA A 149 4.63 -6.46 11.89
C ALA A 149 4.67 -5.98 13.36
N ALA A 150 5.47 -4.96 13.67
CA ALA A 150 5.53 -4.36 14.99
C ALA A 150 4.23 -3.61 15.35
N ALA A 151 3.58 -2.94 14.39
CA ALA A 151 2.27 -2.31 14.57
C ALA A 151 1.21 -3.33 15.03
N LYS A 152 1.16 -4.51 14.41
CA LYS A 152 0.23 -5.60 14.79
C LYS A 152 0.43 -6.14 16.20
N SER A 153 1.60 -5.92 16.81
CA SER A 153 1.87 -6.30 18.20
C SER A 153 1.52 -5.23 19.24
N VAL A 154 1.11 -4.03 18.81
CA VAL A 154 0.82 -2.90 19.72
C VAL A 154 -0.56 -2.25 19.53
N CYS A 155 -1.17 -2.39 18.35
CA CYS A 155 -2.53 -1.92 18.07
C CYS A 155 -3.49 -3.11 17.94
N LYS A 156 -4.69 -2.96 18.48
CA LYS A 156 -5.78 -3.93 18.35
C LYS A 156 -6.12 -4.23 16.90
N ILE A 157 -6.23 -3.19 16.06
CA ILE A 157 -6.57 -3.33 14.64
C ILE A 157 -5.52 -2.60 13.79
N VAL A 158 -5.00 -3.28 12.76
CA VAL A 158 -4.12 -2.67 11.75
C VAL A 158 -4.72 -2.85 10.37
N ARG A 159 -5.02 -1.73 9.69
CA ARG A 159 -5.48 -1.63 8.30
C ARG A 159 -4.30 -1.24 7.40
N ILE A 160 -3.93 -2.11 6.45
CA ILE A 160 -2.83 -1.85 5.53
C ILE A 160 -3.41 -1.49 4.16
N HIS A 161 -3.21 -0.28 3.64
CA HIS A 161 -3.61 0.06 2.28
C HIS A 161 -2.82 -0.75 1.23
N THR A 162 -3.51 -1.40 0.31
CA THR A 162 -2.97 -2.19 -0.81
C THR A 162 -3.55 -1.70 -2.14
N PRO A 163 -2.84 -1.88 -3.27
CA PRO A 163 -3.45 -1.65 -4.57
C PRO A 163 -4.60 -2.64 -4.79
N PRO A 164 -5.59 -2.29 -5.63
CA PRO A 164 -6.65 -3.24 -5.97
C PRO A 164 -6.12 -4.50 -6.68
N PRO A 165 -6.94 -5.57 -6.78
CA PRO A 165 -6.62 -6.74 -7.57
C PRO A 165 -6.25 -6.38 -9.01
N GLN A 166 -5.16 -6.95 -9.49
CA GLN A 166 -4.74 -6.83 -10.88
C GLN A 166 -5.58 -7.76 -11.76
N LEU A 167 -5.99 -7.24 -12.92
CA LEU A 167 -6.62 -8.00 -13.99
C LEU A 167 -5.52 -8.54 -14.92
N ASP A 168 -5.68 -9.78 -15.38
CA ASP A 168 -4.63 -10.46 -16.17
C ASP A 168 -4.62 -10.01 -17.63
N THR A 169 -5.77 -9.54 -18.13
CA THR A 169 -6.03 -9.31 -19.55
C THR A 169 -6.69 -7.96 -19.78
N ILE A 170 -6.50 -7.44 -20.99
CA ILE A 170 -7.18 -6.22 -21.45
C ILE A 170 -8.69 -6.50 -21.56
N GLU A 171 -9.06 -7.70 -22.00
CA GLU A 171 -10.43 -8.18 -22.10
C GLU A 171 -11.14 -8.24 -20.74
N ASP A 172 -10.45 -8.65 -19.67
CA ASP A 172 -11.00 -8.56 -18.31
C ASP A 172 -11.09 -7.10 -17.86
N THR A 173 -10.09 -6.27 -18.18
CA THR A 173 -10.12 -4.82 -17.89
C THR A 173 -11.33 -4.14 -18.53
N HIS A 174 -11.63 -4.48 -19.79
CA HIS A 174 -12.81 -4.01 -20.52
C HIS A 174 -14.12 -4.37 -19.80
N LYS A 175 -14.26 -5.60 -19.30
CA LYS A 175 -15.47 -6.02 -18.55
C LYS A 175 -15.70 -5.20 -17.29
N TRP A 176 -14.63 -4.79 -16.60
CA TRP A 176 -14.68 -4.03 -15.34
C TRP A 176 -14.74 -2.51 -15.53
N MET A 177 -14.76 -2.00 -16.76
CA MET A 177 -14.93 -0.58 -17.04
C MET A 177 -16.40 -0.21 -17.26
N ASN A 178 -16.80 0.91 -16.68
CA ASN A 178 -18.08 1.57 -16.90
C ASN A 178 -17.86 2.82 -17.75
N MET A 179 -18.91 3.19 -18.49
CA MET A 179 -18.94 4.41 -19.28
C MET A 179 -19.98 5.35 -18.67
N HIS A 180 -19.58 6.60 -18.46
CA HIS A 180 -20.42 7.66 -17.91
C HIS A 180 -20.39 8.88 -18.83
N SER A 181 -21.50 9.59 -19.00
CA SER A 181 -21.47 10.89 -19.68
C SER A 181 -20.75 11.93 -18.83
N GLU A 182 -20.43 13.09 -19.41
CA GLU A 182 -19.73 14.20 -18.74
C GLU A 182 -20.49 14.74 -17.51
N ASP A 183 -21.82 14.56 -17.48
CA ASP A 183 -22.70 14.86 -16.33
C ASP A 183 -22.76 13.73 -15.26
N GLY A 184 -22.00 12.65 -15.44
CA GLY A 184 -21.91 11.51 -14.54
C GLY A 184 -22.94 10.40 -14.77
N ALA A 185 -23.92 10.57 -15.67
CA ALA A 185 -24.96 9.55 -15.88
C ALA A 185 -24.39 8.26 -16.48
N PHE A 186 -24.86 7.10 -16.00
CA PHE A 186 -24.32 5.80 -16.38
C PHE A 186 -24.81 5.37 -17.78
N LEU A 187 -23.87 5.14 -18.70
CA LEU A 187 -24.10 4.75 -20.11
C LEU A 187 -23.97 3.24 -20.37
N GLY A 188 -23.65 2.46 -19.32
CA GLY A 188 -23.45 1.01 -19.36
C GLY A 188 -22.02 0.58 -19.05
N VAL A 189 -21.80 -0.73 -19.03
CA VAL A 189 -20.46 -1.35 -19.08
C VAL A 189 -19.79 -0.97 -20.40
N TYR A 190 -18.46 -0.94 -20.43
CA TYR A 190 -17.67 -0.74 -21.64
C TYR A 190 -17.85 -1.91 -22.62
N ASP A 191 -18.19 -1.57 -23.86
CA ASP A 191 -18.40 -2.47 -24.99
C ASP A 191 -17.55 -1.94 -26.17
N PRO A 192 -16.52 -2.68 -26.63
CA PRO A 192 -15.64 -2.22 -27.70
C PRO A 192 -16.31 -2.14 -29.08
N GLU A 193 -17.51 -2.71 -29.26
CA GLU A 193 -18.29 -2.61 -30.50
C GLU A 193 -19.26 -1.42 -30.49
N LYS A 194 -19.42 -0.74 -29.35
CA LYS A 194 -20.35 0.38 -29.16
C LYS A 194 -19.63 1.73 -29.31
N GLU A 195 -20.16 2.59 -30.18
CA GLU A 195 -19.79 4.01 -30.19
C GLU A 195 -20.42 4.72 -28.98
N TYR A 196 -19.58 5.45 -28.23
CA TYR A 196 -20.01 6.28 -27.09
C TYR A 196 -19.99 7.76 -27.48
N PRO A 197 -20.87 8.59 -26.88
CA PRO A 197 -20.86 10.04 -27.11
C PRO A 197 -19.51 10.68 -26.81
N GLU A 198 -19.17 11.74 -27.54
CA GLU A 198 -18.04 12.60 -27.22
C GLU A 198 -18.19 13.15 -25.79
N GLY A 199 -17.09 13.25 -25.03
CA GLY A 199 -17.12 13.60 -23.61
C GLY A 199 -17.42 12.45 -22.63
N THR A 200 -17.61 11.21 -23.13
CA THR A 200 -17.78 10.03 -22.25
C THR A 200 -16.54 9.77 -21.40
N LEU A 201 -16.74 9.69 -20.08
CA LEU A 201 -15.76 9.31 -19.08
C LEU A 201 -15.77 7.79 -18.87
N MET A 202 -14.60 7.17 -19.03
CA MET A 202 -14.39 5.76 -18.75
C MET A 202 -13.88 5.62 -17.30
N THR A 203 -14.64 4.91 -16.46
CA THR A 203 -14.29 4.68 -15.04
C THR A 203 -14.08 3.19 -14.79
N ASN A 204 -13.15 2.84 -13.91
CA ASN A 204 -12.90 1.44 -13.58
C ASN A 204 -13.62 1.08 -12.27
N HIS A 205 -14.51 0.08 -12.32
CA HIS A 205 -15.33 -0.31 -11.17
C HIS A 205 -14.49 -0.83 -9.98
N ILE A 206 -13.26 -1.25 -10.26
CA ILE A 206 -12.25 -1.72 -9.30
C ILE A 206 -11.70 -0.60 -8.40
N GLU A 207 -11.91 0.68 -8.74
CA GLU A 207 -11.40 1.83 -7.98
C GLU A 207 -12.11 2.08 -6.65
N SER A 208 -13.33 1.54 -6.46
CA SER A 208 -14.05 1.67 -5.20
C SER A 208 -13.39 0.79 -4.12
N THR A 209 -12.44 1.40 -3.42
CA THR A 209 -11.42 0.70 -2.65
C THR A 209 -11.51 1.06 -1.17
N TRP A 210 -11.96 0.10 -0.36
CA TRP A 210 -11.13 -0.23 0.79
C TRP A 210 -10.14 -1.31 0.32
N GLY A 211 -9.06 -0.87 -0.31
CA GLY A 211 -7.98 -1.74 -0.74
C GLY A 211 -7.06 -1.96 0.44
N GLY A 212 -7.15 -3.09 1.13
CA GLY A 212 -6.24 -3.38 2.22
C GLY A 212 -6.31 -4.76 2.84
N VAL A 213 -5.48 -4.97 3.87
CA VAL A 213 -5.55 -6.13 4.78
C VAL A 213 -5.79 -5.64 6.21
N VAL A 214 -6.84 -6.15 6.87
CA VAL A 214 -7.12 -5.84 8.28
C VAL A 214 -6.68 -7.02 9.14
N PHE A 215 -6.01 -6.73 10.25
CA PHE A 215 -5.74 -7.71 11.29
C PHE A 215 -6.65 -7.42 12.49
N PHE A 216 -7.30 -8.47 12.99
CA PHE A 216 -8.24 -8.45 14.12
C PHE A 216 -7.72 -9.39 15.21
N ASN A 217 -8.25 -9.24 16.43
CA ASN A 217 -7.95 -10.19 17.51
C ASN A 217 -8.95 -11.34 17.57
N LYS A 218 -8.49 -12.45 18.13
CA LYS A 218 -9.30 -13.64 18.39
C LYS A 218 -10.57 -13.28 19.18
N ASN A 219 -11.72 -13.62 18.60
CA ASN A 219 -13.10 -13.37 19.09
C ASN A 219 -13.66 -11.95 18.89
N GLU A 220 -13.13 -11.13 17.97
CA GLU A 220 -13.75 -9.83 17.63
C GLU A 220 -15.03 -9.97 16.79
N HIS A 221 -15.98 -9.03 16.98
CA HIS A 221 -17.31 -9.08 16.39
C HIS A 221 -17.38 -8.40 15.00
N ILE A 222 -18.13 -9.03 14.09
CA ILE A 222 -18.02 -8.84 12.63
C ILE A 222 -19.36 -9.24 11.94
N ALA A 223 -19.73 -8.63 10.79
CA ALA A 223 -21.01 -8.86 10.11
C ALA A 223 -20.96 -8.70 8.57
N ASN A 224 -20.93 -9.83 7.86
CA ASN A 224 -20.60 -10.03 6.45
C ASN A 224 -21.29 -9.05 5.44
N VAL A 225 -20.51 -8.50 4.47
CA VAL A 225 -21.03 -7.76 3.30
C VAL A 225 -20.56 -8.33 1.95
N ILE A 226 -20.64 -9.65 1.78
CA ILE A 226 -20.97 -10.29 0.49
C ILE A 226 -22.00 -11.43 0.66
N GLY A 227 -22.87 -11.33 1.67
CA GLY A 227 -23.90 -12.35 1.97
C GLY A 227 -25.29 -12.08 1.39
N SER A 228 -25.63 -10.82 1.10
CA SER A 228 -27.00 -10.38 0.76
C SER A 228 -27.16 -9.78 -0.64
N THR A 229 -26.05 -9.54 -1.34
CA THR A 229 -26.00 -9.26 -2.78
C THR A 229 -25.16 -10.32 -3.46
N PRO A 230 -25.53 -10.80 -4.66
CA PRO A 230 -24.63 -11.63 -5.46
C PRO A 230 -23.28 -10.93 -5.59
N ASP A 231 -22.21 -11.65 -5.32
CA ASP A 231 -20.84 -11.25 -5.63
C ASP A 231 -20.81 -10.67 -7.06
N PRO A 232 -20.36 -9.41 -7.25
CA PRO A 232 -20.55 -8.67 -8.50
C PRO A 232 -19.73 -9.33 -9.61
N LYS A 233 -20.42 -10.17 -10.38
CA LYS A 233 -19.91 -10.83 -11.58
C LYS A 233 -20.44 -10.09 -12.78
N LEU A 234 -19.54 -9.47 -13.53
CA LEU A 234 -19.85 -9.05 -14.88
C LEU A 234 -19.91 -10.31 -15.75
N PRO A 235 -20.86 -10.45 -16.70
CA PRO A 235 -20.97 -11.65 -17.52
C PRO A 235 -19.65 -12.00 -18.22
N GLY A 236 -19.11 -13.20 -17.94
CA GLY A 236 -17.83 -13.64 -18.48
C GLY A 236 -16.58 -13.01 -17.84
N SER A 237 -16.71 -12.23 -16.77
CA SER A 237 -15.57 -11.85 -15.92
C SER A 237 -15.30 -12.91 -14.85
N LYS A 238 -14.08 -12.88 -14.30
CA LYS A 238 -13.85 -13.51 -13.00
C LYS A 238 -14.68 -12.80 -11.92
N PRO A 239 -15.14 -13.53 -10.89
CA PRO A 239 -15.75 -12.92 -9.72
C PRO A 239 -14.73 -12.11 -8.90
N TRP A 240 -15.18 -11.11 -8.16
CA TRP A 240 -14.32 -10.22 -7.37
C TRP A 240 -13.44 -11.00 -6.39
N ILE A 241 -14.06 -11.96 -5.71
CA ILE A 241 -13.45 -12.94 -4.81
C ILE A 241 -12.28 -13.71 -5.44
N GLU A 242 -12.39 -14.21 -6.68
CA GLU A 242 -11.29 -14.96 -7.32
C GLU A 242 -10.10 -14.05 -7.68
N LEU A 243 -10.36 -12.79 -8.03
CA LEU A 243 -9.31 -11.81 -8.30
C LEU A 243 -8.49 -11.50 -7.04
N TRP A 244 -9.16 -11.37 -5.89
CA TRP A 244 -8.50 -11.18 -4.59
C TRP A 244 -7.78 -12.45 -4.13
N GLU A 245 -8.45 -13.61 -4.09
CA GLU A 245 -7.89 -14.88 -3.61
C GLU A 245 -6.59 -15.26 -4.36
N ARG A 246 -6.53 -14.93 -5.66
CA ARG A 246 -5.34 -15.14 -6.49
C ARG A 246 -4.19 -14.18 -6.17
N GLN A 247 -4.48 -12.93 -5.84
CA GLN A 247 -3.45 -11.90 -5.61
C GLN A 247 -2.89 -11.93 -4.18
N PHE A 248 -3.75 -12.19 -3.20
CA PHE A 248 -3.41 -12.07 -1.78
C PHE A 248 -3.40 -13.42 -1.04
N GLY A 249 -3.88 -14.50 -1.67
CA GLY A 249 -4.06 -15.82 -1.06
C GLY A 249 -5.50 -16.04 -0.60
N LEU A 250 -5.78 -17.25 -0.12
CA LEU A 250 -7.05 -17.52 0.57
C LEU A 250 -7.06 -16.81 1.93
N GLU A 251 -8.22 -16.27 2.31
CA GLU A 251 -8.42 -15.69 3.64
C GLU A 251 -8.36 -16.77 4.73
N ASP A 252 -7.45 -16.63 5.70
CA ASP A 252 -7.35 -17.57 6.84
C ASP A 252 -8.43 -17.29 7.93
N GLU A 253 -8.99 -16.07 7.99
CA GLU A 253 -9.96 -15.63 9.01
C GLU A 253 -11.05 -14.69 8.42
N CYS A 254 -12.31 -14.86 8.82
CA CYS A 254 -13.45 -14.03 8.36
C CYS A 254 -13.67 -12.77 9.22
N THR A 255 -14.02 -11.61 8.62
CA THR A 255 -14.16 -10.30 9.31
C THR A 255 -15.10 -9.31 8.56
N SER A 256 -15.80 -8.31 9.17
CA SER A 256 -16.80 -7.42 8.42
C SER A 256 -17.74 -6.32 9.06
N HIS A 257 -17.89 -6.11 10.39
CA HIS A 257 -19.00 -5.39 11.13
C HIS A 257 -19.99 -4.36 10.43
N ASN A 258 -21.32 -4.45 10.73
CA ASN A 258 -22.44 -3.59 10.25
C ASN A 258 -22.91 -2.56 11.30
N TRP A 259 -23.24 -1.33 10.90
CA TRP A 259 -23.58 -0.18 11.76
C TRP A 259 -25.01 0.41 11.58
N ALA A 260 -25.82 -0.08 10.64
CA ALA A 260 -26.92 0.71 10.08
C ALA A 260 -28.32 0.58 10.77
N SER A 261 -28.53 -0.27 11.79
CA SER A 261 -29.90 -0.53 12.28
C SER A 261 -30.10 -0.78 13.78
N GLY A 262 -29.03 -0.85 14.59
CA GLY A 262 -29.13 -1.04 16.05
C GLY A 262 -29.75 -2.37 16.53
N ASN A 263 -30.17 -3.25 15.61
CA ASN A 263 -30.80 -4.53 15.91
C ASN A 263 -29.86 -5.69 15.54
N ALA A 264 -29.70 -6.65 16.46
CA ALA A 264 -28.92 -7.85 16.22
C ALA A 264 -29.63 -8.79 15.24
N PHE A 265 -28.99 -9.08 14.10
CA PHE A 265 -29.42 -10.17 13.23
C PHE A 265 -28.92 -11.52 13.79
N PRO A 266 -29.79 -12.52 13.98
CA PRO A 266 -29.35 -13.86 14.35
C PRO A 266 -28.74 -14.56 13.13
N CYS A 267 -27.45 -14.88 13.19
CA CYS A 267 -26.82 -15.77 12.22
C CYS A 267 -27.31 -17.21 12.44
N ASN A 268 -27.74 -17.88 11.37
CA ASN A 268 -28.20 -19.27 11.45
C ASN A 268 -27.00 -20.22 11.67
N ASP A 269 -26.96 -20.87 12.84
CA ASP A 269 -25.90 -21.79 13.27
C ASP A 269 -26.00 -23.22 12.65
N HIS A 270 -26.88 -23.39 11.65
CA HIS A 270 -27.21 -24.66 11.02
C HIS A 270 -26.63 -24.80 9.60
N ASP A 271 -25.32 -25.08 9.51
CA ASP A 271 -24.77 -26.18 8.67
C ASP A 271 -23.23 -26.23 8.69
N LYS A 272 -22.67 -26.91 9.70
CA LYS A 272 -21.21 -27.05 9.91
C LYS A 272 -20.53 -28.06 8.96
N LYS A 273 -20.94 -28.16 7.69
CA LYS A 273 -20.40 -29.20 6.77
C LYS A 273 -20.08 -28.82 5.31
N ASN A 274 -20.45 -27.65 4.79
CA ASN A 274 -20.16 -27.33 3.36
C ASN A 274 -19.91 -25.85 3.02
N SER A 275 -19.87 -24.94 3.99
CA SER A 275 -19.63 -23.53 3.74
C SER A 275 -18.13 -23.20 3.67
N ARG A 276 -17.64 -22.93 2.45
CA ARG A 276 -16.45 -22.08 2.27
C ARG A 276 -16.86 -20.65 2.59
N TRP A 277 -16.11 -19.98 3.45
CA TRP A 277 -16.35 -18.59 3.82
C TRP A 277 -15.16 -17.76 3.33
N SER A 278 -15.45 -16.66 2.63
CA SER A 278 -14.46 -15.69 2.16
C SER A 278 -15.02 -14.29 2.44
N CYS A 279 -14.16 -13.33 2.78
CA CYS A 279 -14.56 -11.97 3.15
C CYS A 279 -13.82 -10.93 2.30
N TYR A 280 -14.57 -10.09 1.58
CA TYR A 280 -14.06 -8.87 0.97
C TYR A 280 -15.01 -7.71 1.23
N PHE A 281 -14.46 -6.52 1.41
CA PHE A 281 -15.25 -5.34 1.79
C PHE A 281 -15.97 -4.73 0.60
N ARG A 282 -17.15 -4.16 0.88
CA ARG A 282 -17.99 -3.49 -0.11
C ARG A 282 -17.37 -2.16 -0.54
N ALA A 283 -17.03 -2.11 -1.81
CA ALA A 283 -17.06 -0.91 -2.64
C ALA A 283 -18.38 -0.13 -2.47
N SER A 284 -18.34 1.03 -1.80
CA SER A 284 -19.41 2.03 -1.92
C SER A 284 -19.09 2.93 -3.11
N SER A 285 -19.85 2.79 -4.20
CA SER A 285 -20.11 3.94 -5.05
C SER A 285 -21.00 4.91 -4.27
N GLU A 286 -20.40 5.94 -3.69
CA GLU A 286 -21.13 7.18 -3.52
C GLU A 286 -21.40 7.70 -4.94
N THR A 287 -22.62 7.45 -5.43
CA THR A 287 -23.18 8.30 -6.48
C THR A 287 -23.23 9.71 -5.91
N TYR A 288 -22.30 10.56 -6.35
CA TYR A 288 -22.47 11.99 -6.22
C TYR A 288 -23.81 12.36 -6.85
N ALA A 289 -24.63 13.05 -6.07
CA ALA A 289 -25.89 13.68 -6.50
C ALA A 289 -25.66 15.18 -6.72
#